data_AF-A0A430R8A4-F1
#
_entry.id   AF-A0A430R8A4-F1
#
_cell.length_a   1.000
_cell.length_b   1.000
_cell.length_c   1.000
_cell.angle_alpha   90.00
_cell.angle_beta   90.00
_cell.angle_gamma   90.00
#
_symmetry.space_group_name_H-M   'P 1'
#
loop_
_entity.id
_entity.type
_entity.pdbx_description
1 polymer ?
#
loop_
_entity_poly.entity_id
_entity_poly.type
_entity_poly.pdbx_seq_one_letter_code
_entity_poly.pdbx_strand_id
1 'polypeptide(L)'
;MQTWISHPFFRAHRVLGDHTGLLLVLLLTLLPRIALLKLGVPFWFDEDWTEETGLMPLTAMWDRVRTEDFHPMLGYLLLGAWARLMHILGLEAEVFYRILPVLLGAYSAVVLFRILSAFLPPHQAFLGALVYALVPQGVVQDTEFRMYAPAKLAVALALEAVQRGRALAWAAYGALAFHLHYLAGLVALSLFPVLRRPWGSHLLLFALPLLLWLPVVLHQASRLSGIARWVGTPEEQAPAFLSFLLFNREPVLLGLGLLFWAPALLGLLLSPWRASLGVMALGVALLFLLGFQPLTPRYAYLLLPLLAFGFGWFLKRRASGPSSFLLPLALLLGWLWCWPWLEVTAWGTYWFFLLP
;
A
#
# COMPACT_ATOMS: atom_id res chain seq x y z
N MET A 1 16.21 -17.78 -33.17
CA MET A 1 15.56 -17.28 -31.93
C MET A 1 15.04 -15.87 -32.17
N GLN A 2 13.86 -15.79 -32.77
CA GLN A 2 13.07 -14.56 -32.91
C GLN A 2 12.06 -14.56 -31.78
N THR A 3 12.24 -13.70 -30.77
CA THR A 3 11.39 -13.76 -29.57
C THR A 3 10.93 -12.37 -29.13
N TRP A 4 9.65 -12.11 -29.43
CA TRP A 4 8.70 -11.30 -28.64
C TRP A 4 8.76 -9.76 -28.69
N ILE A 5 9.48 -9.15 -29.64
CA ILE A 5 9.59 -7.67 -29.72
C ILE A 5 8.40 -7.00 -30.46
N SER A 6 7.49 -7.76 -31.08
CA SER A 6 6.43 -7.17 -31.91
C SER A 6 5.07 -7.87 -31.74
N HIS A 7 4.55 -7.99 -30.51
CA HIS A 7 3.13 -8.32 -30.36
C HIS A 7 2.29 -7.02 -30.34
N PRO A 8 1.57 -6.69 -31.43
CA PRO A 8 0.62 -5.57 -31.50
C PRO A 8 -0.60 -5.73 -30.56
N PHE A 9 -0.65 -6.78 -29.75
CA PHE A 9 -1.74 -7.09 -28.82
C PHE A 9 -1.97 -6.04 -27.72
N PHE A 10 -1.00 -5.15 -27.46
CA PHE A 10 -1.14 -4.08 -26.47
C PHE A 10 -1.51 -2.71 -27.06
N ARG A 11 -1.67 -2.57 -28.39
CA ARG A 11 -1.67 -1.24 -29.03
C ARG A 11 -3.00 -0.57 -29.36
N ALA A 12 -4.17 -1.21 -29.29
CA ALA A 12 -5.36 -0.54 -29.86
C ALA A 12 -6.75 -0.86 -29.30
N HIS A 13 -6.90 -1.67 -28.25
CA HIS A 13 -8.23 -1.89 -27.67
C HIS A 13 -8.36 -1.23 -26.29
N ARG A 14 -9.23 -0.20 -26.23
CA ARG A 14 -9.86 0.45 -25.05
C ARG A 14 -9.16 1.64 -24.37
N VAL A 15 -8.45 2.50 -25.09
CA VAL A 15 -7.93 3.76 -24.49
C VAL A 15 -9.04 4.82 -24.26
N LEU A 16 -10.23 4.67 -24.87
CA LEU A 16 -11.31 5.67 -24.81
C LEU A 16 -12.65 5.12 -24.27
N GLY A 17 -12.68 3.88 -23.80
CA GLY A 17 -13.93 3.15 -23.56
C GLY A 17 -14.42 3.03 -22.12
N ASP A 18 -13.85 3.70 -21.11
CA ASP A 18 -14.34 3.49 -19.74
C ASP A 18 -14.11 4.63 -18.73
N HIS A 19 -14.35 5.88 -19.16
CA HIS A 19 -14.46 7.00 -18.21
C HIS A 19 -15.53 6.70 -17.14
N THR A 20 -16.60 6.02 -17.54
CA THR A 20 -17.65 5.53 -16.64
C THR A 20 -17.11 4.53 -15.61
N GLY A 21 -16.36 3.51 -16.01
CA GLY A 21 -15.75 2.53 -15.10
C GLY A 21 -14.74 3.16 -14.15
N LEU A 22 -13.90 4.10 -14.64
CA LEU A 22 -12.98 4.87 -13.79
C LEU A 22 -13.75 5.68 -12.74
N LEU A 23 -14.80 6.39 -13.16
CA LEU A 23 -15.65 7.16 -12.27
C LEU A 23 -16.38 6.25 -11.27
N LEU A 24 -16.92 5.12 -11.72
CA LEU A 24 -17.59 4.15 -10.86
C LEU A 24 -16.64 3.56 -9.83
N VAL A 25 -15.44 3.14 -10.23
CA VAL A 25 -14.41 2.67 -9.28
C VAL A 25 -14.10 3.77 -8.27
N LEU A 26 -13.87 5.01 -8.71
CA LEU A 26 -13.61 6.13 -7.82
C LEU A 26 -14.75 6.34 -6.81
N LEU A 27 -15.99 6.47 -7.29
CA LEU A 27 -17.17 6.70 -6.46
C LEU A 27 -17.40 5.56 -5.46
N LEU A 28 -17.37 4.31 -5.92
CA LEU A 28 -17.56 3.13 -5.07
C LEU A 28 -16.44 2.95 -4.05
N THR A 29 -15.22 3.40 -4.37
CA THR A 29 -14.09 3.40 -3.43
C THR A 29 -14.22 4.50 -2.38
N LEU A 30 -14.78 5.65 -2.73
CA LEU A 30 -14.99 6.78 -1.81
C LEU A 30 -16.09 6.51 -0.78
N LEU A 31 -17.20 5.87 -1.17
CA LEU A 31 -18.34 5.59 -0.28
C LEU A 31 -17.95 5.01 1.10
N PRO A 32 -17.23 3.88 1.20
CA PRO A 32 -16.83 3.31 2.49
C PRO A 32 -15.90 4.25 3.28
N ARG A 33 -14.98 4.93 2.63
CA ARG A 33 -14.03 5.86 3.28
C ARG A 33 -14.77 7.05 3.88
N ILE A 34 -15.71 7.63 3.12
CA ILE A 34 -16.57 8.71 3.60
C ILE A 34 -17.47 8.23 4.75
N ALA A 35 -17.97 7.00 4.70
CA ALA A 35 -18.74 6.42 5.80
C ALA A 35 -17.91 6.32 7.08
N LEU A 36 -16.65 5.86 7.00
CA LEU A 36 -15.74 5.85 8.15
C LEU A 36 -15.39 7.26 8.65
N LEU A 37 -15.16 8.23 7.76
CA LEU A 37 -14.90 9.61 8.16
C LEU A 37 -16.05 10.20 8.99
N LYS A 38 -17.30 9.83 8.68
CA LYS A 38 -18.48 10.27 9.44
C LYS A 38 -18.57 9.70 10.85
N LEU A 39 -17.86 8.62 11.15
CA LEU A 39 -17.80 8.08 12.52
C LEU A 39 -17.08 9.02 13.48
N GLY A 40 -16.26 9.96 12.96
CA GLY A 40 -15.62 10.98 13.78
C GLY A 40 -14.67 10.40 14.82
N VAL A 41 -14.02 9.27 14.52
CA VAL A 41 -13.03 8.66 15.41
C VAL A 41 -11.91 9.68 15.67
N PRO A 42 -11.53 9.98 16.92
CA PRO A 42 -10.48 10.96 17.19
C PRO A 42 -9.14 10.55 16.57
N PHE A 43 -8.20 11.48 16.45
CA PHE A 43 -6.82 11.14 16.16
C PHE A 43 -6.28 10.19 17.23
N TRP A 44 -5.46 9.26 16.79
CA TRP A 44 -4.63 8.46 17.68
C TRP A 44 -3.18 8.87 17.50
N PHE A 45 -2.32 8.39 18.41
CA PHE A 45 -0.93 8.82 18.56
C PHE A 45 -0.16 9.04 17.25
N ASP A 46 -0.29 8.12 16.28
CA ASP A 46 0.42 8.21 14.99
C ASP A 46 -0.08 9.35 14.09
N GLU A 47 -1.38 9.67 14.12
CA GLU A 47 -1.98 10.80 13.38
C GLU A 47 -1.56 12.13 14.02
N ASP A 48 -1.64 12.25 15.35
CA ASP A 48 -1.17 13.41 16.10
C ASP A 48 0.32 13.67 15.82
N TRP A 49 1.14 12.62 15.90
CA TRP A 49 2.56 12.70 15.56
C TRP A 49 2.80 13.24 14.15
N THR A 50 1.95 12.85 13.20
CA THR A 50 2.08 13.25 11.79
C THR A 50 1.72 14.72 11.60
N GLU A 51 0.66 15.18 12.25
CA GLU A 51 0.27 16.58 12.26
C GLU A 51 1.35 17.43 12.94
N GLU A 52 1.70 17.12 14.19
CA GLU A 52 2.70 17.86 14.97
C GLU A 52 4.01 18.00 14.19
N THR A 53 4.53 16.88 13.69
CA THR A 53 5.79 16.84 12.94
C THR A 53 5.67 17.62 11.63
N GLY A 54 4.56 17.44 10.91
CA GLY A 54 4.24 18.14 9.64
C GLY A 54 4.18 19.67 9.77
N LEU A 55 3.78 20.17 10.95
CA LEU A 55 3.64 21.59 11.24
C LEU A 55 4.93 22.25 11.77
N MET A 56 5.98 21.49 12.06
CA MET A 56 7.28 22.04 12.48
C MET A 56 8.01 22.80 11.36
N PRO A 57 8.92 23.72 11.70
CA PRO A 57 9.95 24.21 10.78
C PRO A 57 10.79 23.05 10.21
N LEU A 58 11.27 23.17 8.97
CA LEU A 58 11.99 22.10 8.27
C LEU A 58 13.19 21.53 9.03
N THR A 59 13.96 22.40 9.70
CA THR A 59 15.13 21.98 10.49
C THR A 59 14.71 21.15 11.70
N ALA A 60 13.70 21.59 12.44
CA ALA A 60 13.16 20.86 13.59
C ALA A 60 12.49 19.54 13.17
N MET A 61 11.78 19.53 12.04
CA MET A 61 11.22 18.29 11.46
C MET A 61 12.34 17.30 11.10
N TRP A 62 13.40 17.76 10.43
CA TRP A 62 14.54 16.89 10.09
C TRP A 62 15.19 16.31 11.34
N ASP A 63 15.39 17.14 12.37
CA ASP A 63 15.96 16.70 13.63
C ASP A 63 15.07 15.69 14.36
N ARG A 64 13.76 15.92 14.48
CA ARG A 64 12.82 14.98 15.11
C ARG A 64 12.75 13.67 14.33
N VAL A 65 12.55 13.72 13.01
CA VAL A 65 12.40 12.51 12.19
C VAL A 65 13.69 11.68 12.22
N ARG A 66 14.88 12.28 12.11
CA ARG A 66 16.13 11.49 12.09
C ARG A 66 16.47 10.81 13.41
N THR A 67 15.93 11.28 14.53
CA THR A 67 16.23 10.76 15.87
C THR A 67 15.15 9.85 16.43
N GLU A 68 13.88 10.09 16.08
CA GLU A 68 12.72 9.48 16.73
C GLU A 68 11.87 8.64 15.78
N ASP A 69 12.07 8.72 14.46
CA ASP A 69 11.30 7.96 13.49
C ASP A 69 12.18 7.36 12.37
N PHE A 70 11.59 6.44 11.61
CA PHE A 70 12.21 5.72 10.50
C PHE A 70 11.65 6.15 9.13
N HIS A 71 10.49 6.80 9.12
CA HIS A 71 9.84 7.24 7.88
C HIS A 71 10.57 8.46 7.29
N PRO A 72 10.80 8.52 5.98
CA PRO A 72 11.42 9.70 5.39
C PRO A 72 10.46 10.90 5.38
N MET A 73 11.02 12.11 5.33
CA MET A 73 10.27 13.35 5.59
C MET A 73 9.13 13.66 4.63
N LEU A 74 9.11 13.11 3.41
CA LEU A 74 8.19 13.60 2.38
C LEU A 74 6.72 13.36 2.75
N GLY A 75 6.43 12.30 3.48
CA GLY A 75 5.10 12.06 4.04
C GLY A 75 4.65 13.19 4.95
N TYR A 76 5.50 13.58 5.91
CA TYR A 76 5.26 14.68 6.85
C TYR A 76 5.14 16.03 6.13
N LEU A 77 5.97 16.28 5.12
CA LEU A 77 5.90 17.52 4.34
C LEU A 77 4.59 17.64 3.56
N LEU A 78 4.16 16.56 2.90
CA LEU A 78 2.92 16.54 2.13
C LEU A 78 1.70 16.76 3.02
N LEU A 79 1.62 16.01 4.12
CA LEU A 79 0.49 16.07 5.04
C LEU A 79 0.51 17.35 5.87
N GLY A 80 1.69 17.81 6.30
CA GLY A 80 1.85 19.12 6.95
C GLY A 80 1.45 20.28 6.05
N ALA A 81 1.76 20.24 4.75
CA ALA A 81 1.29 21.24 3.79
C ALA A 81 -0.24 21.24 3.67
N TRP A 82 -0.86 20.04 3.68
CA TRP A 82 -2.31 19.90 3.71
C TRP A 82 -2.92 20.46 5.00
N ALA A 83 -2.36 20.14 6.16
CA ALA A 83 -2.82 20.65 7.45
C ALA A 83 -2.76 22.18 7.53
N ARG A 84 -1.64 22.78 7.07
CA ARG A 84 -1.52 24.25 6.98
C ARG A 84 -2.59 24.86 6.08
N LEU A 85 -2.91 24.22 4.95
CA LEU A 85 -3.98 24.69 4.08
C LEU A 85 -5.34 24.64 4.79
N MET A 86 -5.64 23.57 5.53
CA MET A 86 -6.88 23.47 6.31
C MET A 86 -6.96 24.54 7.40
N HIS A 87 -5.86 24.84 8.11
CA HIS A 87 -5.78 25.96 9.05
C HIS A 87 -6.08 27.31 8.39
N ILE A 88 -5.49 27.58 7.22
CA ILE A 88 -5.73 28.83 6.47
C ILE A 88 -7.20 28.98 6.08
N LEU A 89 -7.88 27.86 5.82
CA LEU A 89 -9.32 27.81 5.50
C LEU A 89 -10.23 27.82 6.73
N GLY A 90 -9.68 27.80 7.95
CA GLY A 90 -10.45 27.70 9.20
C GLY A 90 -11.13 26.33 9.40
N LEU A 91 -10.60 25.28 8.77
CA LEU A 91 -11.14 23.91 8.79
C LEU A 91 -10.30 23.00 9.70
N GLU A 92 -10.36 23.25 11.01
CA GLU A 92 -9.46 22.60 11.98
C GLU A 92 -9.97 21.24 12.49
N ALA A 93 -11.17 20.81 12.09
CA ALA A 93 -11.68 19.51 12.48
C ALA A 93 -10.89 18.37 11.81
N GLU A 94 -10.53 17.35 12.60
CA GLU A 94 -9.70 16.20 12.17
C GLU A 94 -10.15 15.53 10.87
N VAL A 95 -11.45 15.51 10.64
CA VAL A 95 -12.06 14.96 9.42
C VAL A 95 -11.49 15.60 8.15
N PHE A 96 -11.15 16.90 8.19
CA PHE A 96 -10.63 17.63 7.03
C PHE A 96 -9.19 17.24 6.70
N TYR A 97 -8.36 16.93 7.70
CA TYR A 97 -7.01 16.42 7.47
C TYR A 97 -7.03 15.07 6.75
N ARG A 98 -8.00 14.20 7.10
CA ARG A 98 -8.15 12.86 6.51
C ARG A 98 -8.71 12.86 5.08
N ILE A 99 -9.24 13.98 4.57
CA ILE A 99 -9.75 14.07 3.19
C ILE A 99 -8.66 13.76 2.17
N LEU A 100 -7.44 14.31 2.34
CA LEU A 100 -6.37 14.09 1.37
C LEU A 100 -5.96 12.60 1.29
N PRO A 101 -5.63 11.90 2.40
CA PRO A 101 -5.42 10.46 2.39
C PRO A 101 -6.55 9.68 1.71
N VAL A 102 -7.81 10.01 1.99
CA VAL A 102 -8.97 9.33 1.39
C VAL A 102 -8.99 9.50 -0.14
N LEU A 103 -8.74 10.72 -0.63
CA LEU A 103 -8.71 11.00 -2.07
C LEU A 103 -7.55 10.25 -2.76
N LEU A 104 -6.35 10.27 -2.18
CA LEU A 104 -5.17 9.58 -2.74
C LEU A 104 -5.34 8.06 -2.70
N GLY A 105 -5.88 7.55 -1.58
CA GLY A 105 -6.23 6.15 -1.39
C GLY A 105 -7.26 5.69 -2.41
N ALA A 106 -8.31 6.46 -2.65
CA ALA A 106 -9.32 6.15 -3.67
C ALA A 106 -8.76 6.22 -5.09
N TYR A 107 -7.90 7.19 -5.38
CA TYR A 107 -7.27 7.31 -6.69
C TYR A 107 -6.32 6.13 -7.00
N SER A 108 -5.73 5.50 -5.98
CA SER A 108 -4.93 4.28 -6.19
C SER A 108 -5.76 3.13 -6.82
N ALA A 109 -7.04 3.00 -6.46
CA ALA A 109 -7.93 2.00 -7.05
C ALA A 109 -8.22 2.29 -8.52
N VAL A 110 -8.31 3.57 -8.90
CA VAL A 110 -8.44 4.02 -10.29
C VAL A 110 -7.21 3.60 -11.10
N VAL A 111 -6.01 3.82 -10.56
CA VAL A 111 -4.75 3.38 -11.20
C VAL A 111 -4.72 1.85 -11.36
N LEU A 112 -5.16 1.11 -10.34
CA LEU A 112 -5.23 -0.36 -10.42
C LEU A 112 -6.24 -0.86 -11.44
N PHE A 113 -7.41 -0.21 -11.55
CA PHE A 113 -8.37 -0.53 -12.60
C PHE A 113 -7.75 -0.38 -14.00
N ARG A 114 -6.95 0.68 -14.23
CA ARG A 114 -6.21 0.85 -15.50
C ARG A 114 -5.18 -0.25 -15.72
N ILE A 115 -4.46 -0.64 -14.68
CA ILE A 115 -3.47 -1.71 -14.73
C ILE A 115 -4.13 -3.04 -15.11
N LEU A 116 -5.22 -3.39 -14.43
CA LEU A 116 -5.95 -4.64 -14.65
C LEU A 116 -6.63 -4.67 -16.02
N SER A 117 -7.23 -3.56 -16.45
CA SER A 117 -7.90 -3.42 -17.75
C SER A 117 -6.96 -3.61 -18.95
N ALA A 118 -5.65 -3.47 -18.75
CA ALA A 118 -4.66 -3.72 -19.79
C ALA A 118 -4.54 -5.22 -20.18
N PHE A 119 -5.04 -6.14 -19.35
CA PHE A 119 -4.92 -7.58 -19.62
C PHE A 119 -6.10 -8.45 -19.18
N LEU A 120 -7.12 -7.87 -18.53
CA LEU A 120 -8.37 -8.54 -18.17
C LEU A 120 -9.56 -7.98 -18.98
N PRO A 121 -10.63 -8.78 -19.15
CA PRO A 121 -11.93 -8.27 -19.54
C PRO A 121 -12.43 -7.17 -18.57
N PRO A 122 -13.23 -6.18 -19.04
CA PRO A 122 -13.64 -5.03 -18.21
C PRO A 122 -14.32 -5.41 -16.90
N HIS A 123 -15.23 -6.38 -16.91
CA HIS A 123 -15.93 -6.82 -15.71
C HIS A 123 -14.97 -7.44 -14.68
N GLN A 124 -13.95 -8.20 -15.11
CA GLN A 124 -12.93 -8.76 -14.22
C GLN A 124 -11.98 -7.69 -13.71
N ALA A 125 -11.60 -6.73 -14.55
CA ALA A 125 -10.79 -5.58 -14.13
C ALA A 125 -11.53 -4.73 -13.09
N PHE A 126 -12.83 -4.49 -13.31
CA PHE A 126 -13.69 -3.71 -12.41
C PHE A 126 -13.84 -4.41 -11.07
N LEU A 127 -14.24 -5.69 -11.07
CA LEU A 127 -14.36 -6.47 -9.85
C LEU A 127 -13.02 -6.62 -9.13
N GLY A 128 -11.93 -6.86 -9.84
CA GLY A 128 -10.59 -6.95 -9.25
C GLY A 128 -10.16 -5.64 -8.59
N ALA A 129 -10.45 -4.50 -9.20
CA ALA A 129 -10.20 -3.19 -8.62
C ALA A 129 -11.10 -2.90 -7.41
N LEU A 130 -12.35 -3.36 -7.41
CA LEU A 130 -13.25 -3.20 -6.26
C LEU A 130 -12.89 -4.09 -5.08
N VAL A 131 -12.56 -5.37 -5.32
CA VAL A 131 -12.06 -6.28 -4.27
C VAL A 131 -10.89 -5.65 -3.54
N TYR A 132 -10.01 -4.98 -4.28
CA TYR A 132 -8.90 -4.21 -3.73
C TYR A 132 -9.34 -2.97 -2.96
N ALA A 133 -10.16 -2.12 -3.59
CA ALA A 133 -10.62 -0.85 -3.05
C ALA A 133 -11.33 -1.01 -1.70
N LEU A 134 -11.95 -2.16 -1.50
CA LEU A 134 -12.80 -2.51 -0.38
C LEU A 134 -12.14 -3.52 0.56
N VAL A 135 -10.84 -3.84 0.39
CA VAL A 135 -10.11 -4.61 1.39
C VAL A 135 -10.22 -3.85 2.72
N PRO A 136 -10.72 -4.48 3.80
CA PRO A 136 -10.98 -3.84 5.09
C PRO A 136 -9.83 -2.95 5.58
N GLN A 137 -8.64 -3.54 5.67
CA GLN A 137 -7.43 -2.83 6.04
C GLN A 137 -7.12 -1.64 5.13
N GLY A 138 -7.37 -1.77 3.83
CA GLY A 138 -7.13 -0.69 2.88
C GLY A 138 -8.11 0.47 3.01
N VAL A 139 -9.31 0.23 3.52
CA VAL A 139 -10.27 1.31 3.81
C VAL A 139 -9.84 2.07 5.06
N VAL A 140 -9.50 1.37 6.15
CA VAL A 140 -9.07 1.98 7.42
C VAL A 140 -7.78 2.79 7.24
N GLN A 141 -6.77 2.22 6.59
CA GLN A 141 -5.47 2.89 6.39
C GLN A 141 -5.57 4.08 5.41
N ASP A 142 -6.59 4.11 4.54
CA ASP A 142 -6.86 5.27 3.66
C ASP A 142 -7.52 6.43 4.39
N THR A 143 -8.13 6.17 5.55
CA THR A 143 -8.77 7.20 6.37
C THR A 143 -7.86 7.77 7.45
N GLU A 144 -6.69 7.18 7.68
CA GLU A 144 -5.71 7.73 8.62
C GLU A 144 -4.94 8.91 8.00
N PHE A 145 -4.70 9.96 8.79
CA PHE A 145 -3.83 11.07 8.45
C PHE A 145 -2.35 10.68 8.51
N ARG A 146 -1.96 9.77 7.60
CA ARG A 146 -0.66 9.10 7.56
C ARG A 146 -0.13 8.98 6.13
N MET A 147 1.17 8.74 6.00
CA MET A 147 1.85 8.61 4.70
C MET A 147 1.45 7.35 3.89
N TYR A 148 0.61 6.47 4.44
CA TYR A 148 0.26 5.20 3.80
C TYR A 148 -0.47 5.39 2.47
N ALA A 149 -1.55 6.18 2.44
CA ALA A 149 -2.31 6.45 1.21
C ALA A 149 -1.47 7.04 0.07
N PRO A 150 -0.68 8.13 0.27
CA PRO A 150 0.20 8.62 -0.78
C PRO A 150 1.27 7.60 -1.18
N ALA A 151 1.84 6.85 -0.22
CA ALA A 151 2.85 5.84 -0.51
C ALA A 151 2.29 4.68 -1.37
N LYS A 152 1.09 4.19 -1.05
CA LYS A 152 0.38 3.17 -1.83
C LYS A 152 0.08 3.67 -3.26
N LEU A 153 -0.36 4.92 -3.41
CA LEU A 153 -0.58 5.51 -4.72
C LEU A 153 0.73 5.56 -5.53
N ALA A 154 1.84 5.98 -4.92
CA ALA A 154 3.14 6.00 -5.59
C ALA A 154 3.58 4.59 -6.05
N VAL A 155 3.33 3.55 -5.25
CA VAL A 155 3.55 2.15 -5.64
C VAL A 155 2.67 1.75 -6.83
N ALA A 156 1.38 2.09 -6.81
CA ALA A 156 0.47 1.80 -7.92
C ALA A 156 0.92 2.50 -9.22
N LEU A 157 1.38 3.74 -9.15
CA LEU A 157 1.92 4.48 -10.29
C LEU A 157 3.25 3.88 -10.80
N ALA A 158 4.14 3.46 -9.89
CA ALA A 158 5.37 2.75 -10.25
C ALA A 158 5.05 1.43 -10.99
N LEU A 159 4.05 0.69 -10.52
CA LEU A 159 3.55 -0.52 -11.16
C LEU A 159 2.98 -0.26 -12.55
N GLU A 160 2.14 0.77 -12.71
CA GLU A 160 1.63 1.20 -14.03
C GLU A 160 2.78 1.58 -14.98
N ALA A 161 3.80 2.27 -14.47
CA ALA A 161 4.97 2.65 -15.25
C ALA A 161 5.77 1.44 -15.74
N VAL A 162 6.01 0.44 -14.88
CA VAL A 162 6.66 -0.83 -15.29
C VAL A 162 5.82 -1.55 -16.34
N GLN A 163 4.51 -1.66 -16.12
CA GLN A 163 3.59 -2.31 -17.07
C GLN A 163 3.62 -1.65 -18.45
N ARG A 164 3.79 -0.32 -18.49
CA ARG A 164 3.93 0.47 -19.72
C ARG A 164 5.36 0.54 -20.28
N GLY A 165 6.32 -0.12 -19.63
CA GLY A 165 7.74 -0.08 -20.02
C GLY A 165 8.41 1.29 -19.86
N ARG A 166 7.87 2.16 -18.99
CA ARG A 166 8.36 3.53 -18.74
C ARG A 166 9.32 3.55 -17.55
N ALA A 167 10.58 3.17 -17.80
CA ALA A 167 11.58 3.03 -16.73
C ALA A 167 11.87 4.33 -15.96
N LEU A 168 11.91 5.50 -16.61
CA LEU A 168 12.09 6.79 -15.93
C LEU A 168 10.92 7.12 -14.99
N ALA A 169 9.69 6.86 -15.43
CA ALA A 169 8.51 7.08 -14.59
C ALA A 169 8.49 6.11 -13.41
N TRP A 170 8.90 4.85 -13.61
CA TRP A 170 9.08 3.90 -12.50
C TRP A 170 10.12 4.41 -11.49
N ALA A 171 11.28 4.88 -11.96
CA ALA A 171 12.31 5.41 -11.07
C ALA A 171 11.81 6.61 -10.27
N ALA A 172 11.10 7.55 -10.91
CA ALA A 172 10.52 8.72 -10.26
C ALA A 172 9.45 8.35 -9.23
N TYR A 173 8.48 7.50 -9.59
CA TYR A 173 7.44 7.06 -8.65
C TYR A 173 7.98 6.14 -7.56
N GLY A 174 9.01 5.36 -7.86
CA GLY A 174 9.69 4.52 -6.89
C GLY A 174 10.49 5.32 -5.87
N ALA A 175 11.21 6.35 -6.31
CA ALA A 175 11.84 7.33 -5.43
C ALA A 175 10.82 8.06 -4.55
N LEU A 176 9.70 8.50 -5.16
CA LEU A 176 8.58 9.10 -4.43
C LEU A 176 8.03 8.13 -3.37
N ALA A 177 7.77 6.87 -3.73
CA ALA A 177 7.30 5.85 -2.81
C ALA A 177 8.27 5.64 -1.65
N PHE A 178 9.57 5.57 -1.92
CA PHE A 178 10.59 5.44 -0.88
C PHE A 178 10.56 6.62 0.09
N HIS A 179 10.56 7.86 -0.43
CA HIS A 179 10.54 9.05 0.42
C HIS A 179 9.24 9.27 1.17
N LEU A 180 8.14 8.66 0.73
CA LEU A 180 6.91 8.61 1.51
C LEU A 180 6.97 7.51 2.58
N HIS A 181 7.50 6.34 2.24
CA HIS A 181 7.60 5.21 3.15
C HIS A 181 8.64 4.17 2.67
N TYR A 182 9.57 3.77 3.55
CA TYR A 182 10.67 2.85 3.19
C TYR A 182 10.16 1.52 2.59
N LEU A 183 9.12 0.91 3.19
CA LEU A 183 8.52 -0.32 2.66
C LEU A 183 7.88 -0.12 1.29
N ALA A 184 7.18 1.01 1.05
CA ALA A 184 6.62 1.31 -0.26
C ALA A 184 7.73 1.45 -1.32
N GLY A 185 8.85 2.07 -0.96
CA GLY A 185 10.07 2.06 -1.76
C GLY A 185 10.56 0.64 -2.07
N LEU A 186 10.62 -0.24 -1.07
CA LEU A 186 10.99 -1.64 -1.29
C LEU A 186 10.00 -2.35 -2.26
N VAL A 187 8.69 -2.09 -2.13
CA VAL A 187 7.70 -2.64 -3.07
C VAL A 187 7.97 -2.17 -4.48
N ALA A 188 8.21 -0.87 -4.67
CA ALA A 188 8.53 -0.30 -5.97
C ALA A 188 9.85 -0.86 -6.54
N LEU A 189 10.87 -1.03 -5.70
CA LEU A 189 12.16 -1.63 -6.08
C LEU A 189 12.00 -3.07 -6.54
N SER A 190 11.09 -3.83 -5.91
CA SER A 190 10.81 -5.22 -6.28
C SER A 190 10.35 -5.38 -7.73
N LEU A 191 9.83 -4.31 -8.35
CA LEU A 191 9.40 -4.31 -9.75
C LEU A 191 10.57 -4.19 -10.74
N PHE A 192 11.78 -3.86 -10.27
CA PHE A 192 12.96 -3.67 -11.11
C PHE A 192 13.31 -4.85 -12.04
N PRO A 193 13.28 -6.14 -11.60
CA PRO A 193 13.62 -7.27 -12.46
C PRO A 193 12.69 -7.42 -13.69
N VAL A 194 11.53 -6.80 -13.66
CA VAL A 194 10.55 -6.83 -14.75
C VAL A 194 10.90 -5.83 -15.84
N LEU A 195 11.70 -4.80 -15.54
CA LEU A 195 12.15 -3.82 -16.50
C LEU A 195 13.14 -4.46 -17.47
N ARG A 196 12.72 -4.64 -18.72
CA ARG A 196 13.53 -5.21 -19.82
C ARG A 196 14.63 -4.27 -20.36
N ARG A 197 15.14 -3.35 -19.54
CA ARG A 197 16.10 -2.30 -19.91
C ARG A 197 17.46 -2.59 -19.25
N PRO A 198 18.58 -2.07 -19.79
CA PRO A 198 19.88 -2.23 -19.17
C PRO A 198 19.88 -1.69 -17.73
N TRP A 199 20.46 -2.48 -16.84
CA TRP A 199 20.23 -2.46 -15.39
C TRP A 199 20.79 -1.21 -14.69
N GLY A 200 21.79 -0.54 -15.30
CA GLY A 200 22.60 0.46 -14.59
C GLY A 200 21.94 1.82 -14.35
N SER A 201 21.53 2.54 -15.40
CA SER A 201 21.21 3.97 -15.25
C SER A 201 19.91 4.25 -14.48
N HIS A 202 18.89 3.40 -14.62
CA HIS A 202 17.59 3.62 -13.98
C HIS A 202 17.59 3.18 -12.50
N LEU A 203 18.38 2.16 -12.16
CA LEU A 203 18.57 1.75 -10.77
C LEU A 203 19.30 2.84 -9.99
N LEU A 204 20.28 3.51 -10.61
CA LEU A 204 20.95 4.67 -10.01
C LEU A 204 19.97 5.82 -9.77
N LEU A 205 19.05 6.10 -10.71
CA LEU A 205 18.02 7.13 -10.52
C LEU A 205 17.03 6.78 -9.40
N PHE A 206 16.71 5.50 -9.23
CA PHE A 206 15.91 5.02 -8.09
C PHE A 206 16.70 5.08 -6.77
N ALA A 207 18.01 4.82 -6.81
CA ALA A 207 18.87 4.68 -5.64
C ALA A 207 19.45 6.02 -5.13
N LEU A 208 19.64 7.01 -6.00
CA LEU A 208 20.15 8.34 -5.64
C LEU A 208 19.36 8.98 -4.47
N PRO A 209 18.03 8.91 -4.44
CA PRO A 209 17.25 9.44 -3.33
C PRO A 209 17.39 8.60 -2.04
N LEU A 210 17.72 7.30 -2.14
CA LEU A 210 18.06 6.46 -0.98
C LEU A 210 19.34 6.95 -0.28
N LEU A 211 20.31 7.46 -1.05
CA LEU A 211 21.59 7.94 -0.49
C LEU A 211 21.38 9.12 0.46
N LEU A 212 20.36 9.94 0.23
CA LEU A 212 20.01 11.05 1.13
C LEU A 212 19.48 10.55 2.48
N TRP A 213 18.88 9.36 2.52
CA TRP A 213 18.32 8.77 3.74
C TRP A 213 19.25 7.76 4.41
N LEU A 214 20.31 7.32 3.73
CA LEU A 214 21.26 6.34 4.23
C LEU A 214 21.86 6.72 5.61
N PRO A 215 22.26 7.98 5.89
CA PRO A 215 22.76 8.33 7.22
C PRO A 215 21.74 8.12 8.34
N VAL A 216 20.45 8.39 8.06
CA VAL A 216 19.36 8.18 9.03
C VAL A 216 19.14 6.69 9.26
N VAL A 217 19.11 5.89 8.20
CA VAL A 217 19.01 4.43 8.29
C VAL A 217 20.17 3.85 9.10
N LEU A 218 21.40 4.29 8.84
CA LEU A 218 22.59 3.83 9.58
C LEU A 218 22.55 4.27 11.05
N HIS A 219 22.15 5.51 11.32
CA HIS A 219 22.00 6.01 12.69
C HIS A 219 20.98 5.19 13.47
N GLN A 220 19.80 4.98 12.90
CA GLN A 220 18.77 4.17 13.55
C GLN A 220 19.18 2.70 13.68
N ALA A 221 19.86 2.15 12.66
CA ALA A 221 20.38 0.78 12.73
C ALA A 221 21.37 0.60 13.89
N SER A 222 22.19 1.61 14.18
CA SER A 222 23.11 1.57 15.33
C SER A 222 22.41 1.55 16.69
N ARG A 223 21.13 1.99 16.77
CA ARG A 223 20.31 2.03 17.99
C ARG A 223 19.44 0.78 18.18
N LEU A 224 19.36 -0.10 17.18
CA LEU A 224 18.53 -1.31 17.21
C LEU A 224 18.86 -2.28 18.33
N SER A 225 20.11 -2.31 18.80
CA SER A 225 20.51 -3.12 19.97
C SER A 225 19.77 -2.71 21.25
N GLY A 226 19.24 -1.48 21.31
CA GLY A 226 18.35 -1.00 22.37
C GLY A 226 16.86 -1.32 22.13
N ILE A 227 16.39 -1.32 20.88
CA ILE A 227 14.99 -1.58 20.51
C ILE A 227 14.66 -3.08 20.53
N ALA A 228 15.61 -3.95 20.19
CA ALA A 228 15.45 -5.40 20.31
C ALA A 228 15.12 -5.86 21.75
N ARG A 229 15.46 -5.06 22.77
CA ARG A 229 15.05 -5.30 24.17
C ARG A 229 13.60 -4.92 24.48
N TRP A 230 13.02 -3.99 23.72
CA TRP A 230 11.63 -3.52 23.90
C TRP A 230 10.61 -4.41 23.20
N VAL A 231 11.03 -5.07 22.13
CA VAL A 231 10.17 -5.92 21.30
C VAL A 231 10.14 -7.36 21.84
N GLY A 232 11.13 -7.79 22.61
CA GLY A 232 11.27 -9.18 23.04
C GLY A 232 11.82 -10.07 21.91
N THR A 233 12.24 -11.29 22.26
CA THR A 233 12.74 -12.25 21.26
C THR A 233 11.60 -12.77 20.38
N PRO A 234 11.88 -13.25 19.15
CA PRO A 234 10.88 -13.92 18.33
C PRO A 234 10.19 -15.09 19.05
N GLU A 235 10.88 -15.78 19.96
CA GLU A 235 10.29 -16.85 20.79
C GLU A 235 9.31 -16.29 21.82
N GLU A 236 9.56 -15.12 22.39
CA GLU A 236 8.67 -14.43 23.33
C GLU A 236 7.42 -13.88 22.63
N GLN A 237 7.55 -13.42 21.38
CA GLN A 237 6.42 -12.92 20.60
C GLN A 237 5.58 -14.03 19.94
N ALA A 238 6.16 -15.21 19.69
CA ALA A 238 5.48 -16.29 18.98
C ALA A 238 4.18 -16.75 19.68
N PRO A 239 4.09 -16.92 21.01
CA PRO A 239 2.84 -17.25 21.70
C PRO A 239 1.78 -16.17 21.59
N ALA A 240 2.15 -14.88 21.67
CA ALA A 240 1.23 -13.77 21.51
C ALA A 240 0.71 -13.68 20.07
N PHE A 241 1.58 -13.88 19.08
CA PHE A 241 1.22 -13.95 17.66
C PHE A 241 0.33 -15.16 17.34
N LEU A 242 0.68 -16.34 17.84
CA LEU A 242 -0.15 -17.55 17.70
C LEU A 242 -1.49 -17.40 18.41
N SER A 243 -1.52 -16.78 19.59
CA SER A 243 -2.77 -16.50 20.29
C SER A 243 -3.62 -15.47 19.55
N PHE A 244 -3.00 -14.45 18.96
CA PHE A 244 -3.68 -13.53 18.05
C PHE A 244 -4.24 -14.27 16.83
N LEU A 245 -3.51 -15.22 16.23
CA LEU A 245 -4.01 -15.98 15.08
C LEU A 245 -5.12 -16.98 15.44
N LEU A 246 -5.01 -17.65 16.60
CA LEU A 246 -5.91 -18.75 17.01
C LEU A 246 -7.13 -18.28 17.80
N PHE A 247 -6.99 -17.20 18.57
CA PHE A 247 -8.03 -16.65 19.44
C PHE A 247 -8.50 -15.26 19.00
N ASN A 248 -8.08 -14.78 17.82
CA ASN A 248 -8.71 -13.60 17.24
C ASN A 248 -10.21 -13.82 17.14
N ARG A 249 -10.98 -12.85 17.63
CA ARG A 249 -12.44 -12.87 17.56
C ARG A 249 -12.97 -12.73 16.13
N GLU A 250 -12.10 -12.64 15.13
CA GLU A 250 -12.45 -12.33 13.75
C GLU A 250 -11.91 -13.38 12.75
N PRO A 251 -12.19 -14.68 12.96
CA PRO A 251 -11.72 -15.76 12.07
C PRO A 251 -12.20 -15.59 10.61
N VAL A 252 -13.29 -14.85 10.41
CA VAL A 252 -13.83 -14.55 9.08
C VAL A 252 -12.95 -13.56 8.31
N LEU A 253 -12.40 -12.52 8.95
CA LEU A 253 -11.47 -11.61 8.28
C LEU A 253 -10.17 -12.30 7.90
N LEU A 254 -9.67 -13.20 8.77
CA LEU A 254 -8.51 -14.02 8.45
C LEU A 254 -8.79 -14.94 7.26
N GLY A 255 -9.95 -15.62 7.26
CA GLY A 255 -10.37 -16.51 6.18
C GLY A 255 -10.54 -15.78 4.84
N LEU A 256 -11.28 -14.67 4.83
CA LEU A 256 -11.46 -13.82 3.63
C LEU A 256 -10.13 -13.22 3.18
N GLY A 257 -9.28 -12.84 4.12
CA GLY A 257 -7.90 -12.45 3.87
C GLY A 257 -7.20 -13.53 3.08
N LEU A 258 -7.07 -14.74 3.62
CA LEU A 258 -6.38 -15.86 2.96
C LEU A 258 -6.96 -16.14 1.57
N LEU A 259 -8.28 -16.04 1.39
CA LEU A 259 -8.95 -16.18 0.10
C LEU A 259 -8.58 -15.09 -0.92
N PHE A 260 -8.09 -13.94 -0.48
CA PHE A 260 -7.52 -12.91 -1.35
C PHE A 260 -5.99 -13.07 -1.50
N TRP A 261 -5.25 -13.20 -0.40
CA TRP A 261 -3.78 -13.26 -0.37
C TRP A 261 -3.25 -14.49 -1.11
N ALA A 262 -3.84 -15.68 -0.92
CA ALA A 262 -3.33 -16.89 -1.53
C ALA A 262 -3.48 -16.87 -3.08
N PRO A 263 -4.64 -16.51 -3.65
CA PRO A 263 -4.75 -16.33 -5.11
C PRO A 263 -3.86 -15.20 -5.64
N ALA A 264 -3.69 -14.10 -4.90
CA ALA A 264 -2.80 -13.01 -5.29
C ALA A 264 -1.34 -13.48 -5.41
N LEU A 265 -0.82 -14.15 -4.38
CA LEU A 265 0.53 -14.69 -4.36
C LEU A 265 0.73 -15.76 -5.43
N LEU A 266 -0.23 -16.68 -5.58
CA LEU A 266 -0.21 -17.69 -6.64
C LEU A 266 -0.20 -17.02 -8.02
N GLY A 267 -1.00 -15.98 -8.23
CA GLY A 267 -1.02 -15.20 -9.46
C GLY A 267 0.33 -14.54 -9.75
N LEU A 268 1.02 -13.97 -8.75
CA LEU A 268 2.37 -13.44 -8.90
C LEU A 268 3.38 -14.52 -9.27
N LEU A 269 3.35 -15.68 -8.60
CA LEU A 269 4.22 -16.83 -8.89
C LEU A 269 4.04 -17.36 -10.32
N LEU A 270 2.80 -17.37 -10.81
CA LEU A 270 2.44 -17.83 -12.16
C LEU A 270 2.61 -16.76 -13.25
N SER A 271 2.90 -15.51 -12.84
CA SER A 271 3.11 -14.39 -13.74
C SER A 271 4.57 -14.33 -14.24
N PRO A 272 4.83 -13.61 -15.34
CA PRO A 272 6.20 -13.26 -15.73
C PRO A 272 6.96 -12.41 -14.70
N TRP A 273 6.27 -11.92 -13.66
CA TRP A 273 6.79 -10.97 -12.66
C TRP A 273 7.23 -11.67 -11.38
N ARG A 274 7.28 -13.01 -11.35
CA ARG A 274 7.66 -13.83 -10.19
C ARG A 274 8.99 -13.43 -9.54
N ALA A 275 9.93 -12.89 -10.31
CA ALA A 275 11.21 -12.38 -9.77
C ALA A 275 11.02 -11.24 -8.76
N SER A 276 9.93 -10.48 -8.86
CA SER A 276 9.57 -9.42 -7.91
C SER A 276 9.34 -9.97 -6.51
N LEU A 277 8.79 -11.18 -6.39
CA LEU A 277 8.62 -11.85 -5.08
C LEU A 277 9.96 -12.15 -4.43
N GLY A 278 10.97 -12.55 -5.21
CA GLY A 278 12.32 -12.80 -4.70
C GLY A 278 12.99 -11.53 -4.17
N VAL A 279 12.91 -10.42 -4.91
CA VAL A 279 13.45 -9.13 -4.47
C VAL A 279 12.70 -8.60 -3.24
N MET A 280 11.37 -8.75 -3.22
CA MET A 280 10.56 -8.39 -2.05
C MET A 280 10.97 -9.20 -0.82
N ALA A 281 11.02 -10.53 -0.94
CA ALA A 281 11.36 -11.42 0.16
C ALA A 281 12.77 -11.12 0.71
N LEU A 282 13.74 -10.90 -0.18
CA LEU A 282 15.09 -10.51 0.20
C LEU A 282 15.10 -9.16 0.94
N GLY A 283 14.40 -8.15 0.41
CA GLY A 283 14.35 -6.84 1.06
C GLY A 283 13.65 -6.86 2.41
N VAL A 284 12.56 -7.62 2.55
CA VAL A 284 11.86 -7.81 3.83
C VAL A 284 12.78 -8.52 4.82
N ALA A 285 13.49 -9.57 4.39
CA ALA A 285 14.48 -10.26 5.22
C ALA A 285 15.62 -9.33 5.66
N LEU A 286 16.13 -8.49 4.76
CA LEU A 286 17.15 -7.49 5.11
C LEU A 286 16.62 -6.47 6.11
N LEU A 287 15.38 -5.99 5.96
CA LEU A 287 14.76 -5.11 6.95
C LEU A 287 14.65 -5.80 8.32
N PHE A 288 14.25 -7.07 8.37
CA PHE A 288 14.25 -7.84 9.62
C PHE A 288 15.66 -7.99 10.24
N LEU A 289 16.67 -8.30 9.43
CA LEU A 289 18.06 -8.40 9.89
C LEU A 289 18.58 -7.06 10.42
N LEU A 290 18.10 -5.96 9.83
CA LEU A 290 18.30 -4.60 10.32
C LEU A 290 17.26 -4.23 11.39
N GLY A 291 16.71 -5.20 12.14
CA GLY A 291 15.84 -4.97 13.30
C GLY A 291 14.56 -4.17 13.06
N PHE A 292 14.17 -3.94 11.80
CA PHE A 292 12.86 -3.39 11.48
C PHE A 292 11.80 -4.47 11.68
N GLN A 293 10.57 -4.05 11.99
CA GLN A 293 9.38 -4.90 11.96
C GLN A 293 8.54 -4.61 10.70
N PRO A 294 8.98 -5.04 9.51
CA PRO A 294 8.29 -4.73 8.25
C PRO A 294 6.95 -5.45 8.08
N LEU A 295 6.63 -6.44 8.93
CA LEU A 295 5.42 -7.27 8.84
C LEU A 295 4.40 -7.00 9.94
N THR A 296 4.30 -5.75 10.41
CA THR A 296 3.05 -5.38 11.08
C THR A 296 1.92 -5.48 10.07
N PRO A 297 0.72 -5.96 10.45
CA PRO A 297 -0.41 -5.98 9.54
C PRO A 297 -0.59 -4.64 8.83
N ARG A 298 -0.43 -3.51 9.54
CA ARG A 298 -0.54 -2.15 9.00
C ARG A 298 0.30 -1.93 7.74
N TYR A 299 1.51 -2.46 7.68
CA TYR A 299 2.39 -2.26 6.53
C TYR A 299 2.09 -3.19 5.34
N ALA A 300 1.38 -4.30 5.58
CA ALA A 300 0.93 -5.20 4.52
C ALA A 300 0.03 -4.48 3.49
N TYR A 301 -0.63 -3.41 3.92
CA TYR A 301 -1.36 -2.47 3.08
C TYR A 301 -0.52 -1.92 1.90
N LEU A 302 0.77 -1.65 2.09
CA LEU A 302 1.64 -1.10 1.03
C LEU A 302 1.97 -2.14 -0.06
N LEU A 303 1.80 -3.43 0.24
CA LEU A 303 1.93 -4.52 -0.72
C LEU A 303 0.70 -4.66 -1.61
N LEU A 304 -0.44 -4.07 -1.20
CA LEU A 304 -1.71 -4.28 -1.85
C LEU A 304 -1.64 -4.06 -3.37
N PRO A 305 -1.05 -2.97 -3.93
CA PRO A 305 -1.05 -2.78 -5.39
C PRO A 305 -0.43 -3.96 -6.15
N LEU A 306 0.66 -4.51 -5.62
CA LEU A 306 1.33 -5.68 -6.18
C LEU A 306 0.48 -6.95 -6.05
N LEU A 307 -0.20 -7.13 -4.91
CA LEU A 307 -1.11 -8.25 -4.69
C LEU A 307 -2.34 -8.19 -5.58
N ALA A 308 -2.92 -7.01 -5.78
CA ALA A 308 -4.03 -6.78 -6.71
C ALA A 308 -3.65 -7.19 -8.14
N PHE A 309 -2.44 -6.83 -8.56
CA PHE A 309 -1.88 -7.25 -9.84
C PHE A 309 -1.70 -8.76 -9.92
N GLY A 310 -1.19 -9.38 -8.86
CA GLY A 310 -1.13 -10.82 -8.68
C GLY A 310 -2.49 -11.49 -8.86
N PHE A 311 -3.49 -11.00 -8.13
CA PHE A 311 -4.86 -11.48 -8.18
C PHE A 311 -5.43 -11.36 -9.60
N GLY A 312 -5.17 -10.24 -10.28
CA GLY A 312 -5.53 -10.08 -11.68
C GLY A 312 -4.90 -11.15 -12.58
N TRP A 313 -3.61 -11.47 -12.39
CA TRP A 313 -2.97 -12.55 -13.14
C TRP A 313 -3.57 -13.92 -12.84
N PHE A 314 -3.96 -14.17 -11.60
CA PHE A 314 -4.69 -15.38 -11.23
C PHE A 314 -6.03 -15.47 -11.98
N LEU A 315 -6.82 -14.39 -12.00
CA LEU A 315 -8.08 -14.34 -12.76
C LEU A 315 -7.84 -14.56 -14.26
N LYS A 316 -6.80 -13.95 -14.84
CA LYS A 316 -6.44 -14.13 -16.25
C LYS A 316 -6.20 -15.61 -16.58
N ARG A 317 -5.53 -16.34 -15.70
CA ARG A 317 -5.27 -17.79 -15.87
C ARG A 317 -6.53 -18.65 -15.74
N ARG A 318 -7.57 -18.12 -15.09
CA ARG A 318 -8.87 -18.77 -14.87
C ARG A 318 -9.97 -18.24 -15.80
N ALA A 319 -9.65 -17.39 -16.78
CA ALA A 319 -10.61 -16.58 -17.53
C ALA A 319 -11.68 -17.38 -18.31
N SER A 320 -11.51 -18.69 -18.51
CA SER A 320 -12.50 -19.57 -19.15
C SER A 320 -13.51 -20.19 -18.18
N GLY A 321 -13.35 -20.01 -16.87
CA GLY A 321 -14.22 -20.62 -15.85
C GLY A 321 -15.12 -19.62 -15.13
N PRO A 322 -16.25 -20.07 -14.56
CA PRO A 322 -17.16 -19.23 -13.77
C PRO A 322 -16.46 -18.65 -12.52
N SER A 323 -15.40 -19.31 -12.05
CA SER A 323 -14.58 -18.84 -10.92
C SER A 323 -13.89 -17.50 -11.17
N SER A 324 -13.65 -17.10 -12.43
CA SER A 324 -13.05 -15.79 -12.76
C SER A 324 -13.97 -14.61 -12.44
N PHE A 325 -15.28 -14.85 -12.28
CA PHE A 325 -16.26 -13.86 -11.87
C PHE A 325 -16.75 -14.10 -10.43
N LEU A 326 -17.04 -15.36 -10.08
CA LEU A 326 -17.61 -15.72 -8.78
C LEU A 326 -16.65 -15.46 -7.62
N LEU A 327 -15.34 -15.70 -7.78
CA LEU A 327 -14.38 -15.48 -6.70
C LEU A 327 -14.24 -13.98 -6.35
N PRO A 328 -14.00 -13.05 -7.30
CA PRO A 328 -14.00 -11.62 -7.00
C PRO A 328 -15.32 -11.14 -6.39
N LEU A 329 -16.45 -11.62 -6.90
CA LEU A 329 -17.76 -11.25 -6.36
C LEU A 329 -17.95 -11.75 -4.92
N ALA A 330 -17.56 -13.00 -4.64
CA ALA A 330 -17.65 -13.56 -3.28
C ALA A 330 -16.76 -12.80 -2.29
N LEU A 331 -15.53 -12.43 -2.70
CA LEU A 331 -14.64 -11.59 -1.88
C LEU A 331 -15.25 -10.21 -1.62
N LEU A 332 -15.80 -9.57 -2.66
CA LEU A 332 -16.47 -8.29 -2.56
C LEU A 332 -17.63 -8.33 -1.56
N LEU A 333 -18.52 -9.32 -1.68
CA LEU A 333 -19.64 -9.53 -0.78
C LEU A 333 -19.17 -9.86 0.64
N GLY A 334 -18.11 -10.65 0.78
CA GLY A 334 -17.49 -10.95 2.07
C GLY A 334 -16.95 -9.70 2.75
N TRP A 335 -16.26 -8.82 2.02
CA TRP A 335 -15.78 -7.54 2.55
C TRP A 335 -16.91 -6.62 2.99
N LEU A 336 -17.96 -6.51 2.18
CA LEU A 336 -19.16 -5.73 2.54
C LEU A 336 -19.87 -6.31 3.76
N TRP A 337 -19.94 -7.64 3.89
CA TRP A 337 -20.51 -8.30 5.06
C TRP A 337 -19.68 -8.04 6.33
N CYS A 338 -18.36 -7.92 6.19
CA CYS A 338 -17.46 -7.54 7.27
C CYS A 338 -17.48 -6.04 7.60
N TRP A 339 -18.25 -5.21 6.89
CA TRP A 339 -18.28 -3.76 7.11
C TRP A 339 -18.63 -3.33 8.54
N PRO A 340 -19.64 -3.91 9.22
CA PRO A 340 -19.92 -3.53 10.61
C PRO A 340 -18.73 -3.82 11.55
N TRP A 341 -17.95 -4.85 11.25
CA TRP A 341 -16.74 -5.19 11.99
C TRP A 341 -15.58 -4.24 11.70
N LEU A 342 -15.56 -3.61 10.53
CA LEU A 342 -14.63 -2.52 10.23
C LEU A 342 -14.87 -1.31 11.11
N GLU A 343 -16.13 -0.98 11.38
CA GLU A 343 -16.45 0.10 12.31
C GLU A 343 -15.97 -0.29 13.72
N VAL A 344 -16.28 -1.50 14.18
CA VAL A 344 -15.84 -2.00 15.49
C VAL A 344 -14.32 -2.08 15.62
N THR A 345 -13.59 -2.52 14.59
CA THR A 345 -12.12 -2.54 14.57
C THR A 345 -11.54 -1.14 14.41
N ALA A 346 -12.15 -0.24 13.64
CA ALA A 346 -11.78 1.17 13.63
C ALA A 346 -12.02 1.84 14.98
N TRP A 347 -12.80 1.27 15.89
CA TRP A 347 -12.75 1.63 17.31
C TRP A 347 -11.68 0.81 18.05
N GLY A 348 -11.64 -0.52 17.90
CA GLY A 348 -10.73 -1.41 18.63
C GLY A 348 -9.23 -1.17 18.41
N THR A 349 -8.81 -0.82 17.19
CA THR A 349 -7.40 -0.52 16.85
C THR A 349 -6.92 0.78 17.53
N TYR A 350 -7.85 1.66 17.92
CA TYR A 350 -7.59 2.87 18.70
C TYR A 350 -7.52 2.57 20.21
N TRP A 351 -8.14 1.46 20.67
CA TRP A 351 -8.19 1.06 22.08
C TRP A 351 -7.12 0.05 22.50
N PHE A 352 -6.53 -0.71 21.58
CA PHE A 352 -5.53 -1.75 21.90
C PHE A 352 -4.22 -1.23 22.51
N PHE A 353 -4.02 0.10 22.58
CA PHE A 353 -2.91 0.74 23.29
C PHE A 353 -3.32 1.41 24.62
N LEU A 354 -4.59 1.30 25.03
CA LEU A 354 -5.12 1.82 26.31
C LEU A 354 -5.38 0.74 27.37
N LEU A 355 -5.11 -0.53 27.06
CA LEU A 355 -5.09 -1.58 28.08
C LEU A 355 -3.64 -1.79 28.53
N PRO A 356 -3.36 -1.68 29.84
CA PRO A 356 -2.01 -1.71 30.41
C PRO A 356 -1.26 -3.02 30.16
#